data_AF-A0A0F8XS53-F1
#
_entry.id   AF-A0A0F8XS53-F1
#
_cell.length_a   1.000
_cell.length_b   1.000
_cell.length_c   1.000
_cell.angle_alpha   90.00
_cell.angle_beta   90.00
_cell.angle_gamma   90.00
#
_symmetry.space_group_name_H-M   'P 1'
#
loop_
_entity.id
_entity.type
_entity.pdbx_description
1 polymer ?
#
loop_
_entity_poly.entity_id
_entity_poly.type
_entity_poly.pdbx_seq_one_letter_code
_entity_poly.pdbx_strand_id
1 'polypeptide(L)'
;MNNREIILNCTRVNHQYMRLPAGKVAGLEAMTALYRRIAAQSLDCAQAWVQDSPCPDHEPATDAFWWAVVAWADAFGLSMGVDQTEWGSLFMYPHQEFANYLRPGNPPPPLEEPVNESPANVILTLDATWTELVIKLTTKWGFFHHLKDKNAMLEALNLQGELRIPGSPTYKAFLESDLTFFHYLFKHFPFSEQTKKHINAWLKRAEEGL
;
A
#
# COMPACT_ATOMS: atom_id res chain seq x y z
N MET A 1 11.26 4.54 18.69
CA MET A 1 10.90 3.37 17.88
C MET A 1 11.81 3.38 16.67
N ASN A 2 12.51 2.28 16.41
CA ASN A 2 13.40 2.21 15.25
C ASN A 2 12.60 1.83 13.98
N ASN A 3 13.22 1.96 12.80
CA ASN A 3 12.53 1.72 11.52
C ASN A 3 12.04 0.27 11.37
N ARG A 4 12.74 -0.70 11.95
CA ARG A 4 12.33 -2.12 11.93
C ARG A 4 11.05 -2.35 12.72
N GLU A 5 10.92 -1.73 13.90
CA GLU A 5 9.69 -1.78 14.72
C GLU A 5 8.50 -1.09 14.02
N ILE A 6 8.75 0.06 13.37
CA ILE A 6 7.72 0.76 12.57
C ILE A 6 7.17 -0.16 11.49
N ILE A 7 8.05 -0.79 10.72
CA ILE A 7 7.64 -1.68 9.63
C ILE A 7 7.00 -2.97 10.14
N LEU A 8 7.47 -3.54 11.26
CA LEU A 8 6.79 -4.67 11.88
C LEU A 8 5.35 -4.32 12.29
N ASN A 9 5.11 -3.12 12.79
CA ASN A 9 3.75 -2.69 13.10
C ASN A 9 2.92 -2.42 11.84
N CYS A 10 3.51 -1.82 10.80
CA CYS A 10 2.83 -1.63 9.51
C CYS A 10 2.41 -2.95 8.87
N THR A 11 3.31 -3.94 8.84
CA THR A 11 3.02 -5.28 8.30
C THR A 11 1.96 -6.00 9.11
N ARG A 12 1.91 -5.82 10.44
CA ARG A 12 0.81 -6.33 11.29
C ARG A 12 -0.53 -5.72 10.92
N VAL A 13 -0.59 -4.39 10.78
CA VAL A 13 -1.83 -3.70 10.36
C VAL A 13 -2.24 -4.18 8.98
N ASN A 14 -1.33 -4.16 8.00
CA ASN A 14 -1.59 -4.63 6.64
C ASN A 14 -2.10 -6.08 6.61
N HIS A 15 -1.46 -6.98 7.38
CA HIS A 15 -1.86 -8.37 7.48
C HIS A 15 -3.24 -8.57 8.14
N GLN A 16 -3.57 -7.77 9.15
CA GLN A 16 -4.92 -7.78 9.73
C GLN A 16 -5.95 -7.25 8.74
N TYR A 17 -5.59 -6.19 8.01
CA TYR A 17 -6.49 -5.44 7.14
C TYR A 17 -6.78 -6.14 5.81
N MET A 18 -5.77 -6.71 5.14
CA MET A 18 -5.93 -7.49 3.89
C MET A 18 -6.73 -8.79 4.07
N ARG A 19 -7.10 -9.12 5.32
CA ARG A 19 -8.03 -10.22 5.65
C ARG A 19 -9.50 -9.77 5.72
N LEU A 20 -9.79 -8.47 5.74
CA LEU A 20 -11.10 -7.84 5.99
C LEU A 20 -11.98 -7.67 4.72
N PRO A 21 -13.26 -7.23 4.86
CA PRO A 21 -14.32 -7.37 3.84
C PRO A 21 -14.15 -6.68 2.49
N ALA A 22 -13.21 -5.75 2.30
CA ALA A 22 -12.92 -5.23 0.96
C ALA A 22 -12.46 -6.35 0.01
N GLY A 23 -11.87 -7.42 0.55
CA GLY A 23 -11.60 -8.68 -0.16
C GLY A 23 -12.79 -9.65 -0.27
N LYS A 24 -14.02 -9.20 -0.01
CA LYS A 24 -15.26 -9.99 -0.17
C LYS A 24 -16.23 -9.37 -1.18
N VAL A 25 -15.82 -8.35 -1.91
CA VAL A 25 -16.53 -7.92 -3.12
C VAL A 25 -16.50 -9.10 -4.09
N ALA A 26 -17.68 -9.54 -4.54
CA ALA A 26 -17.81 -10.69 -5.43
C ALA A 26 -17.01 -10.44 -6.72
N GLY A 27 -16.22 -11.44 -7.14
CA GLY A 27 -15.38 -11.35 -8.33
C GLY A 27 -13.97 -10.79 -8.09
N LEU A 28 -13.53 -10.63 -6.83
CA LEU A 28 -12.16 -10.23 -6.45
C LEU A 28 -11.44 -11.29 -5.60
N GLU A 29 -11.88 -12.55 -5.67
CA GLU A 29 -11.39 -13.63 -4.80
C GLU A 29 -9.91 -13.96 -5.05
N ALA A 30 -9.46 -13.97 -6.31
CA ALA A 30 -8.07 -14.27 -6.63
C ALA A 30 -7.14 -13.13 -6.21
N MET A 31 -7.54 -11.88 -6.42
CA MET A 31 -6.82 -10.69 -5.95
C MET A 31 -6.71 -10.70 -4.42
N THR A 32 -7.80 -11.02 -3.73
CA THR A 32 -7.81 -11.15 -2.26
C THR A 32 -6.85 -12.25 -1.80
N ALA A 33 -6.84 -13.40 -2.48
CA ALA A 33 -5.92 -14.48 -2.16
C ALA A 33 -4.46 -14.07 -2.36
N LEU A 34 -4.14 -13.32 -3.43
CA LEU A 34 -2.81 -12.76 -3.66
C LEU A 34 -2.39 -11.82 -2.54
N TYR A 35 -3.22 -10.81 -2.21
CA TYR A 35 -2.88 -9.85 -1.15
C TYR A 35 -2.73 -10.49 0.23
N ARG A 36 -3.52 -11.51 0.55
CA ARG A 36 -3.34 -12.27 1.80
C ARG A 36 -1.99 -12.97 1.87
N ARG A 37 -1.51 -13.56 0.77
CA ARG A 37 -0.18 -14.18 0.73
C ARG A 37 0.93 -13.15 0.85
N ILE A 38 0.85 -12.04 0.10
CA ILE A 38 1.82 -10.94 0.17
C ILE A 38 1.88 -10.38 1.60
N ALA A 39 0.73 -10.12 2.23
CA ALA A 39 0.69 -9.55 3.57
C ALA A 39 1.24 -10.52 4.63
N ALA A 40 1.01 -11.83 4.48
CA ALA A 40 1.60 -12.85 5.35
C ALA A 40 3.13 -12.91 5.19
N GLN A 41 3.63 -13.02 3.97
CA GLN A 41 5.08 -13.05 3.69
C GLN A 41 5.78 -11.75 4.13
N SER A 42 5.12 -10.61 3.96
CA SER A 42 5.61 -9.31 4.43
C SER A 42 5.79 -9.30 5.95
N LEU A 43 4.83 -9.86 6.70
CA LEU A 43 4.91 -9.96 8.14
C LEU A 43 6.04 -10.89 8.58
N ASP A 44 6.19 -12.05 7.95
CA ASP A 44 7.26 -13.00 8.24
C ASP A 44 8.65 -12.37 8.00
N CYS A 45 8.81 -11.64 6.89
CA CYS A 45 10.06 -10.95 6.60
C CYS A 45 10.32 -9.75 7.51
N ALA A 46 9.29 -9.01 7.93
CA ALA A 46 9.47 -7.93 8.91
C ALA A 46 9.89 -8.48 10.29
N GLN A 47 9.37 -9.64 10.70
CA GLN A 47 9.81 -10.32 11.92
C GLN A 47 11.28 -10.75 11.84
N ALA A 48 11.69 -11.35 10.71
CA ALA A 48 13.09 -11.70 10.47
C ALA A 48 13.99 -10.46 10.46
N TRP A 49 13.52 -9.34 9.88
CA TRP A 49 14.29 -8.10 9.83
C TRP A 49 14.55 -7.52 11.23
N VAL A 50 13.53 -7.50 12.10
CA VAL A 50 13.69 -7.09 13.51
C VAL A 50 14.73 -7.97 14.22
N GLN A 51 14.82 -9.24 13.87
CA GLN A 51 15.79 -10.21 14.41
C GLN A 51 17.17 -10.18 13.72
N ASP A 52 17.41 -9.22 12.82
CA ASP A 52 18.65 -9.12 12.03
C ASP A 52 18.97 -10.39 11.22
N SER A 53 17.92 -11.10 10.82
CA SER A 53 18.00 -12.33 10.03
C SER A 53 17.66 -12.07 8.57
N PRO A 54 18.09 -12.92 7.62
CA PRO A 54 17.62 -12.84 6.24
C PRO A 54 16.11 -13.10 6.18
N CYS A 55 15.44 -12.45 5.24
CA CYS A 55 14.01 -12.66 4.99
C CYS A 55 13.82 -14.10 4.49
N PRO A 56 12.84 -14.85 5.03
CA PRO A 56 12.50 -16.18 4.54
C PRO A 56 12.14 -16.17 3.05
N ASP A 57 12.15 -17.36 2.44
CA ASP A 57 11.71 -17.52 1.06
C ASP A 57 10.29 -16.95 0.87
N HIS A 58 10.17 -16.07 -0.13
CA HIS A 58 8.92 -15.35 -0.44
C HIS A 58 8.77 -15.15 -1.95
N GLU A 59 7.59 -14.71 -2.36
CA GLU A 59 7.28 -14.51 -3.77
C GLU A 59 7.78 -13.15 -4.27
N PRO A 60 8.19 -13.03 -5.54
CA PRO A 60 8.57 -11.75 -6.15
C PRO A 60 7.48 -10.65 -6.07
N ALA A 61 6.21 -11.04 -5.87
CA ALA A 61 5.12 -10.11 -5.63
C ALA A 61 5.26 -9.35 -4.31
N THR A 62 5.91 -9.94 -3.30
CA THR A 62 6.20 -9.29 -2.02
C THR A 62 7.29 -8.22 -2.20
N ASP A 63 8.34 -8.49 -2.98
CA ASP A 63 9.32 -7.46 -3.38
C ASP A 63 8.61 -6.28 -4.09
N ALA A 64 7.79 -6.62 -5.09
CA ALA A 64 7.05 -5.66 -5.91
C ALA A 64 6.13 -4.77 -5.07
N PHE A 65 5.43 -5.37 -4.12
CA PHE A 65 4.55 -4.69 -3.17
C PHE A 65 5.31 -3.57 -2.44
N TRP A 66 6.42 -3.88 -1.77
CA TRP A 66 7.12 -2.91 -0.94
C TRP A 66 7.82 -1.82 -1.73
N TRP A 67 8.38 -2.15 -2.89
CA TRP A 67 8.92 -1.15 -3.80
C TRP A 67 7.83 -0.23 -4.35
N ALA A 68 6.65 -0.76 -4.67
CA ALA A 68 5.51 0.05 -5.10
C ALA A 68 4.98 0.93 -3.96
N VAL A 69 4.99 0.46 -2.70
CA VAL A 69 4.61 1.28 -1.54
C VAL A 69 5.51 2.51 -1.41
N VAL A 70 6.80 2.41 -1.72
CA VAL A 70 7.70 3.59 -1.70
C VAL A 70 7.26 4.65 -2.73
N ALA A 71 6.94 4.24 -3.95
CA ALA A 71 6.46 5.16 -4.99
C ALA A 71 5.06 5.72 -4.66
N TRP A 72 4.17 4.90 -4.10
CA TRP A 72 2.87 5.34 -3.60
C TRP A 72 3.02 6.36 -2.48
N ALA A 73 3.92 6.11 -1.51
CA ALA A 73 4.11 6.96 -0.35
C ALA A 73 4.58 8.36 -0.74
N ASP A 74 5.45 8.46 -1.75
CA ASP A 74 5.89 9.74 -2.31
C ASP A 74 4.70 10.54 -2.88
N ALA A 75 3.96 9.95 -3.82
CA ALA A 75 2.81 10.60 -4.46
C ALA A 75 1.68 10.92 -3.47
N PHE A 76 1.43 10.04 -2.49
CA PHE A 76 0.42 10.23 -1.47
C PHE A 76 0.78 11.39 -0.53
N GLY A 77 2.04 11.45 -0.08
CA GLY A 77 2.54 12.55 0.74
C GLY A 77 2.41 13.91 0.05
N LEU A 78 2.78 13.99 -1.24
CA LEU A 78 2.62 15.19 -2.06
C LEU A 78 1.15 15.60 -2.20
N SER A 79 0.27 14.64 -2.51
CA SER A 79 -1.17 14.89 -2.71
C SER A 79 -1.87 15.29 -1.42
N MET A 80 -1.42 14.78 -0.27
CA MET A 80 -1.90 15.22 1.04
C MET A 80 -1.43 16.63 1.40
N GLY A 81 -0.27 17.06 0.90
CA GLY A 81 0.36 18.33 1.27
C GLY A 81 0.90 18.34 2.70
N VAL A 82 1.40 17.20 3.19
CA VAL A 82 2.10 17.11 4.48
C VAL A 82 3.51 17.72 4.39
N ASP A 83 4.16 17.96 5.55
CA ASP A 83 5.58 18.30 5.58
C ASP A 83 6.40 17.15 4.95
N GLN A 84 7.00 17.41 3.78
CA GLN A 84 7.71 16.37 3.03
C GLN A 84 9.02 15.93 3.70
N THR A 85 9.62 16.76 4.54
CA THR A 85 10.83 16.39 5.29
C THR A 85 10.47 15.40 6.39
N GLU A 86 9.42 15.69 7.16
CA GLU A 86 8.93 14.79 8.18
C GLU A 86 8.34 13.51 7.57
N TRP A 87 7.53 13.63 6.52
CA TRP A 87 6.97 12.49 5.80
C TRP A 87 8.05 11.59 5.21
N GLY A 88 9.05 12.17 4.55
CA GLY A 88 10.17 11.44 3.98
C GLY A 88 10.95 10.67 5.03
N SER A 89 11.28 11.31 6.16
CA SER A 89 12.10 10.70 7.21
C SER A 89 11.34 9.68 8.08
N LEU A 90 10.07 9.93 8.40
CA LEU A 90 9.31 9.09 9.32
C LEU A 90 8.46 8.03 8.62
N PHE A 91 7.99 8.29 7.40
CA PHE A 91 7.14 7.36 6.66
C PHE A 91 7.89 6.71 5.50
N MET A 92 8.40 7.47 4.53
CA MET A 92 8.98 6.88 3.32
C MET A 92 10.28 6.10 3.58
N TYR A 93 11.20 6.68 4.36
CA TYR A 93 12.52 6.12 4.59
C TYR A 93 12.46 4.72 5.25
N PRO A 94 11.66 4.46 6.31
CA PRO A 94 11.48 3.11 6.82
C PRO A 94 10.99 2.09 5.77
N HIS A 95 10.05 2.49 4.90
CA HIS A 95 9.56 1.62 3.83
C HIS A 95 10.65 1.33 2.79
N GLN A 96 11.45 2.34 2.44
CA GLN A 96 12.58 2.20 1.53
C GLN A 96 13.67 1.29 2.10
N GLU A 97 14.00 1.41 3.39
CA GLU A 97 14.95 0.51 4.05
C GLU A 97 14.46 -0.94 4.01
N PHE A 98 13.17 -1.17 4.28
CA PHE A 98 12.61 -2.52 4.23
C PHE A 98 12.57 -3.07 2.80
N ALA A 99 12.14 -2.28 1.83
CA ALA A 99 12.13 -2.69 0.42
C ALA A 99 13.55 -3.06 -0.06
N ASN A 100 14.57 -2.31 0.37
CA ASN A 100 15.98 -2.65 0.09
C ASN A 100 16.44 -3.92 0.82
N TYR A 101 15.98 -4.17 2.04
CA TYR A 101 16.27 -5.41 2.76
C TYR A 101 15.70 -6.64 2.05
N LEU A 102 14.49 -6.53 1.49
CA LEU A 102 13.88 -7.60 0.68
C LEU A 102 14.61 -7.77 -0.67
N ARG A 103 14.78 -6.66 -1.40
CA ARG A 103 15.37 -6.64 -2.73
C ARG A 103 16.20 -5.36 -2.94
N PRO A 104 17.53 -5.41 -2.78
CA PRO A 104 18.39 -4.24 -2.90
C PRO A 104 18.32 -3.53 -4.27
N GLY A 105 18.35 -2.19 -4.28
CA GLY A 105 18.73 -1.39 -5.45
C GLY A 105 17.75 -1.40 -6.63
N ASN A 106 16.45 -1.57 -6.38
CA ASN A 106 15.44 -1.62 -7.44
C ASN A 106 14.27 -0.63 -7.22
N PRO A 107 14.52 0.66 -6.93
CA PRO A 107 13.43 1.63 -6.83
C PRO A 107 12.68 1.73 -8.17
N PRO A 108 11.34 1.65 -8.15
CA PRO A 108 10.55 1.93 -9.34
C PRO A 108 10.61 3.43 -9.65
N PRO A 109 10.26 3.84 -10.89
CA PRO A 109 10.01 5.25 -11.15
C PRO A 109 8.89 5.77 -10.23
N PRO A 110 8.91 7.07 -9.87
CA PRO A 110 7.80 7.70 -9.15
C PRO A 110 6.48 7.50 -9.90
N LEU A 111 5.37 7.46 -9.16
CA LEU A 111 4.06 7.56 -9.80
C LEU A 111 3.94 8.99 -10.36
N GLU A 112 3.60 9.14 -11.64
CA GLU A 112 3.51 10.44 -12.30
C GLU A 112 2.36 11.30 -11.71
N GLU A 113 2.64 12.60 -11.57
CA GLU A 113 1.81 13.73 -11.12
C GLU A 113 1.00 13.56 -9.80
N PRO A 114 1.03 14.54 -8.88
CA PRO A 114 0.10 14.55 -7.76
C PRO A 114 -1.34 14.61 -8.30
N VAL A 115 -2.18 13.69 -7.82
CA VAL A 115 -3.60 13.66 -8.20
C VAL A 115 -4.26 14.88 -7.56
N ASN A 116 -4.51 15.93 -8.34
CA ASN A 116 -5.12 17.17 -7.85
C ASN A 116 -6.66 17.06 -7.86
N GLU A 117 -7.17 16.10 -7.08
CA GLU A 117 -8.60 15.80 -6.97
C GLU A 117 -9.07 15.81 -5.50
N SER A 118 -10.32 15.40 -5.26
CA SER A 118 -10.81 15.20 -3.89
C SER A 118 -9.95 14.16 -3.15
N PRO A 119 -9.74 14.27 -1.83
CA PRO A 119 -8.98 13.29 -1.06
C PRO A 119 -9.43 11.83 -1.27
N ALA A 120 -10.74 11.60 -1.44
CA ALA A 120 -11.29 10.29 -1.76
C ALA A 120 -10.80 9.75 -3.11
N ASN A 121 -10.84 10.58 -4.16
CA ASN A 121 -10.35 10.19 -5.48
C ASN A 121 -8.84 9.98 -5.48
N VAL A 122 -8.09 10.78 -4.72
CA VAL A 122 -6.64 10.62 -4.56
C VAL A 122 -6.31 9.24 -4.01
N ILE A 123 -6.97 8.81 -2.92
CA ILE A 123 -6.78 7.46 -2.35
C ILE A 123 -6.96 6.39 -3.43
N LEU A 124 -8.14 6.36 -4.05
CA LEU A 124 -8.51 5.26 -4.95
C LEU A 124 -7.71 5.28 -6.25
N THR A 125 -7.36 6.46 -6.76
CA THR A 125 -6.51 6.59 -7.95
C THR A 125 -5.09 6.11 -7.68
N LEU A 126 -4.53 6.47 -6.52
CA LEU A 126 -3.20 6.02 -6.14
C LEU A 126 -3.18 4.53 -5.82
N ASP A 127 -4.23 3.97 -5.24
CA ASP A 127 -4.33 2.52 -4.97
C ASP A 127 -4.47 1.71 -6.26
N ALA A 128 -5.24 2.21 -7.24
CA ALA A 128 -5.30 1.66 -8.59
C ALA A 128 -3.93 1.67 -9.27
N THR A 129 -3.24 2.80 -9.23
CA THR A 129 -1.92 2.99 -9.87
C THR A 129 -0.84 2.14 -9.20
N TRP A 130 -0.86 2.10 -7.87
CA TRP A 130 0.00 1.24 -7.07
C TRP A 130 -0.19 -0.23 -7.42
N THR A 131 -1.44 -0.70 -7.52
CA THR A 131 -1.75 -2.08 -7.93
C THR A 131 -1.16 -2.40 -9.31
N GLU A 132 -1.27 -1.48 -10.28
CA GLU A 132 -0.68 -1.65 -11.62
C GLU A 132 0.85 -1.78 -11.55
N LEU A 133 1.48 -0.97 -10.70
CA LEU A 133 2.92 -1.02 -10.51
C LEU A 133 3.36 -2.35 -9.89
N VAL A 134 2.64 -2.86 -8.87
CA VAL A 134 2.93 -4.18 -8.28
C VAL A 134 2.86 -5.28 -9.35
N ILE A 135 1.84 -5.26 -10.20
CA ILE A 135 1.68 -6.22 -11.31
C ILE A 135 2.89 -6.16 -12.25
N LYS A 136 3.25 -4.96 -12.74
CA LYS A 136 4.38 -4.75 -13.66
C LYS A 136 5.72 -5.21 -13.06
N LEU A 137 5.98 -4.86 -11.80
CA LEU A 137 7.21 -5.25 -11.10
C LEU A 137 7.26 -6.76 -10.87
N THR A 138 6.13 -7.39 -10.51
CA THR A 138 6.03 -8.85 -10.36
C THR A 138 6.33 -9.56 -11.69
N THR A 139 5.80 -9.07 -12.82
CA THR A 139 6.15 -9.62 -14.15
C THR A 139 7.64 -9.53 -14.41
N LYS A 140 8.25 -8.38 -14.11
CA LYS A 140 9.66 -8.09 -14.38
C LYS A 140 10.60 -8.96 -13.53
N TRP A 141 10.25 -9.20 -12.27
CA TRP A 141 11.12 -9.89 -11.31
C TRP A 141 10.82 -11.38 -11.15
N GLY A 142 9.66 -11.85 -11.62
CA GLY A 142 9.22 -13.23 -11.43
C GLY A 142 8.18 -13.65 -12.45
N PHE A 143 8.50 -13.63 -13.75
CA PHE A 143 7.55 -13.92 -14.84
C PHE A 143 6.74 -15.22 -14.64
N PHE A 144 7.36 -16.32 -14.21
CA PHE A 144 6.62 -17.57 -13.97
C PHE A 144 5.69 -17.48 -12.74
N HIS A 145 6.09 -16.74 -11.71
CA HIS A 145 5.21 -16.43 -10.57
C HIS A 145 4.08 -15.48 -10.97
N HIS A 146 4.30 -14.61 -11.93
CA HIS A 146 3.26 -13.76 -12.51
C HIS A 146 2.18 -14.57 -13.24
N LEU A 147 2.56 -15.67 -13.91
CA LEU A 147 1.58 -16.51 -14.64
C LEU A 147 0.59 -17.24 -13.72
N LYS A 148 1.01 -17.69 -12.52
CA LYS A 148 0.09 -18.34 -11.57
C LYS A 148 -0.94 -17.36 -10.98
N ASP A 149 -0.64 -16.06 -10.99
CA ASP A 149 -1.47 -14.99 -10.44
C ASP A 149 -2.30 -14.27 -11.52
N LYS A 150 -2.41 -14.85 -12.73
CA LYS A 150 -3.14 -14.27 -13.86
C LYS A 150 -4.57 -13.83 -13.51
N ASN A 151 -5.32 -14.63 -12.76
CA ASN A 151 -6.69 -14.28 -12.38
C ASN A 151 -6.72 -13.06 -11.46
N ALA A 152 -5.82 -13.00 -10.48
CA ALA A 152 -5.69 -11.84 -9.59
C ALA A 152 -5.38 -10.56 -10.37
N MET A 153 -4.56 -10.64 -11.42
CA MET A 153 -4.26 -9.50 -12.29
C MET A 153 -5.46 -9.04 -13.11
N LEU A 154 -6.25 -9.97 -13.65
CA LEU A 154 -7.46 -9.63 -14.40
C LEU A 154 -8.50 -8.96 -13.49
N GLU A 155 -8.67 -9.48 -12.28
CA GLU A 155 -9.54 -8.90 -11.26
C GLU A 155 -9.06 -7.50 -10.84
N ALA A 156 -7.74 -7.32 -10.64
CA ALA A 156 -7.16 -6.02 -10.34
C ALA A 156 -7.40 -4.99 -11.45
N LEU A 157 -7.23 -5.36 -12.73
CA LEU A 157 -7.53 -4.47 -13.87
C LEU A 157 -9.02 -4.09 -13.93
N ASN A 158 -9.92 -5.04 -13.66
CA ASN A 158 -11.35 -4.75 -13.59
C ASN A 158 -11.68 -3.79 -12.44
N LEU A 159 -11.09 -4.03 -11.27
CA LEU A 159 -11.25 -3.16 -10.10
C LEU A 159 -10.81 -1.73 -10.39
N GLN A 160 -9.69 -1.53 -11.09
CA GLN A 160 -9.23 -0.19 -11.47
C GLN A 160 -10.29 0.59 -12.28
N GLY A 161 -11.07 -0.11 -13.13
CA GLY A 161 -12.20 0.50 -13.84
C GLY A 161 -13.31 0.92 -12.89
N GLU A 162 -13.68 0.06 -11.94
CA GLU A 162 -14.75 0.29 -10.96
C GLU A 162 -14.41 1.42 -9.97
N LEU A 163 -13.15 1.53 -9.55
CA LEU A 163 -12.67 2.58 -8.64
C LEU A 163 -12.68 3.98 -9.28
N ARG A 164 -12.76 4.06 -10.62
CA ARG A 164 -12.87 5.33 -11.37
C ARG A 164 -14.32 5.79 -11.57
N ILE A 165 -15.29 5.11 -10.96
CA ILE A 165 -16.71 5.46 -11.04
C ILE A 165 -17.15 6.01 -9.66
N PRO A 166 -17.06 7.34 -9.43
CA PRO A 166 -17.45 7.93 -8.15
C PRO A 166 -18.87 7.54 -7.75
N GLY A 167 -19.02 7.10 -6.50
CA GLY A 167 -20.31 6.74 -5.92
C GLY A 167 -20.82 5.33 -6.25
N SER A 168 -20.08 4.52 -7.03
CA SER A 168 -20.40 3.10 -7.20
C SER A 168 -20.33 2.34 -5.86
N PRO A 169 -21.06 1.23 -5.68
CA PRO A 169 -20.94 0.42 -4.46
C PRO A 169 -19.52 -0.05 -4.19
N THR A 170 -18.78 -0.42 -5.24
CA THR A 170 -17.36 -0.81 -5.17
C THR A 170 -16.49 0.35 -4.71
N TYR A 171 -16.65 1.53 -5.31
CA TYR A 171 -15.94 2.75 -4.93
C TYR A 171 -16.10 3.03 -3.43
N LYS A 172 -17.34 3.01 -2.92
CA LYS A 172 -17.62 3.31 -1.51
C LYS A 172 -17.04 2.26 -0.57
N ALA A 173 -17.18 0.99 -0.90
CA ALA A 173 -16.67 -0.11 -0.09
C ALA A 173 -15.14 -0.09 0.03
N PHE A 174 -14.44 0.23 -1.07
CA PHE A 174 -12.98 0.38 -1.06
C PHE A 174 -12.56 1.63 -0.30
N LEU A 175 -13.21 2.78 -0.54
CA LEU A 175 -12.88 4.01 0.18
C LEU A 175 -13.07 3.88 1.70
N GLU A 176 -14.19 3.33 2.16
CA GLU A 176 -14.46 3.08 3.58
C GLU A 176 -13.38 2.17 4.19
N SER A 177 -12.97 1.19 3.39
CA SER A 177 -11.92 0.27 3.75
C SER A 177 -10.57 0.98 3.90
N ASP A 178 -10.11 1.68 2.88
CA ASP A 178 -8.79 2.32 2.88
C ASP A 178 -8.70 3.42 3.94
N LEU A 179 -9.79 4.15 4.20
CA LEU A 179 -9.88 5.10 5.31
C LEU A 179 -9.66 4.43 6.66
N THR A 180 -10.33 3.29 6.89
CA THR A 180 -10.15 2.52 8.12
C THR A 180 -8.69 2.07 8.25
N PHE A 181 -8.11 1.54 7.16
CA PHE A 181 -6.71 1.13 7.13
C PHE A 181 -5.76 2.28 7.48
N PHE A 182 -5.89 3.44 6.83
CA PHE A 182 -5.01 4.59 7.06
C PHE A 182 -5.11 5.13 8.49
N HIS A 183 -6.30 5.17 9.07
CA HIS A 183 -6.51 5.55 10.47
C HIS A 183 -5.77 4.63 11.45
N TYR A 184 -5.62 3.35 11.14
CA TYR A 184 -4.82 2.43 11.95
C TYR A 184 -3.33 2.50 11.62
N LEU A 185 -2.98 2.59 10.34
CA LEU A 185 -1.60 2.63 9.86
C LEU A 185 -0.85 3.82 10.47
N PHE A 186 -1.39 5.04 10.34
CA PHE A 186 -0.68 6.26 10.73
C PHE A 186 -0.45 6.42 12.23
N LYS A 187 -1.20 5.68 13.08
CA LYS A 187 -0.98 5.67 14.54
C LYS A 187 0.40 5.12 14.94
N HIS A 188 1.01 4.32 14.09
CA HIS A 188 2.32 3.73 14.35
C HIS A 188 3.49 4.62 13.97
N PHE A 189 3.24 5.81 13.42
CA PHE A 189 4.28 6.73 12.99
C PHE A 189 4.44 7.88 13.98
N PRO A 190 5.67 8.22 14.40
CA PRO A 190 5.92 9.25 15.41
C PRO A 190 5.88 10.67 14.83
N PHE A 191 4.87 10.97 14.01
CA PHE A 191 4.68 12.31 13.43
C PHE A 191 4.49 13.38 14.50
N SER A 192 4.87 14.62 14.17
CA SER A 192 4.52 15.81 14.93
C SER A 192 2.99 15.96 15.07
N GLU A 193 2.56 16.66 16.12
CA GLU A 193 1.13 16.95 16.31
C GLU A 193 0.54 17.77 15.16
N GLN A 194 1.35 18.63 14.53
CA GLN A 194 0.94 19.39 13.35
C GLN A 194 0.64 18.46 12.18
N THR A 195 1.55 17.54 11.85
CA THR A 195 1.36 16.58 10.76
C THR A 195 0.22 15.61 11.05
N LYS A 196 0.07 15.12 12.28
CA LYS A 196 -1.08 14.31 12.68
C LYS A 196 -2.40 15.05 12.47
N LYS A 197 -2.48 16.31 12.90
CA LYS A 197 -3.69 17.14 12.71
C LYS A 197 -4.00 17.32 11.22
N HIS A 198 -2.98 17.54 10.39
CA HIS A 198 -3.14 17.68 8.94
C HIS A 198 -3.64 16.40 8.30
N ILE A 199 -2.99 15.25 8.58
CA ILE A 199 -3.40 13.92 8.08
C ILE A 199 -4.85 13.63 8.48
N ASN A 200 -5.20 13.82 9.75
CA ASN A 200 -6.56 13.56 10.24
C ASN A 200 -7.60 14.47 9.56
N ALA A 201 -7.28 15.75 9.34
CA ALA A 201 -8.18 16.65 8.62
C ALA A 201 -8.33 16.25 7.15
N TRP A 202 -7.25 15.76 6.52
CA TRP A 202 -7.27 15.29 5.15
C TRP A 202 -8.11 14.00 5.01
N LEU A 203 -7.91 13.00 5.89
CA LEU A 203 -8.72 11.78 5.93
C LEU A 203 -10.20 12.08 6.19
N LYS A 204 -10.50 13.03 7.07
CA LYS A 204 -11.88 13.47 7.31
C LYS A 204 -12.54 14.06 6.07
N ARG A 205 -11.80 14.79 5.23
CA ARG A 205 -12.32 15.26 3.93
C ARG A 205 -12.49 14.13 2.91
N ALA A 206 -11.70 13.08 3.00
CA ALA A 206 -11.91 11.88 2.19
C ALA A 206 -13.19 11.13 2.61
N GLU A 207 -13.54 11.12 3.90
CA GLU A 207 -14.81 10.58 4.40
C GLU A 207 -16.04 11.30 3.83
N GLU A 208 -15.93 12.58 3.44
CA GLU A 208 -16.99 13.34 2.76
C GLU A 208 -17.32 12.78 1.36
N GLY A 209 -16.46 11.91 0.81
CA GLY A 209 -16.66 11.22 -0.47
C GLY A 209 -17.45 9.91 -0.39
N LEU A 210 -17.85 9.46 0.81
CA LEU A 210 -18.73 8.30 1.04
C LEU A 210 -20.21 8.65 0.81
#